data_AF-A0AAN2FAW0-F1
#
_entry.id   AF-A0AAN2FAW0-F1
#
_cell.length_a   1.000
_cell.length_b   1.000
_cell.length_c   1.000
_cell.angle_alpha   90.00
_cell.angle_beta   90.00
_cell.angle_gamma   90.00
#
_symmetry.space_group_name_H-M   'P 1'
#
loop_
_entity.id
_entity.type
_entity.pdbx_description
1 polymer ?
#
loop_
_entity_poly.entity_id
_entity_poly.type
_entity_poly.pdbx_seq_one_letter_code
_entity_poly.pdbx_strand_id
1 'polypeptide(L)'
;MRLEKAFNTFIDWENKCYPAKEKDKLRKVILDSKLPKFDRFQDNFNGMGITVHDTWATHITIKSLQIDNDHYRAVVHYKVQDHFGLDCDDTSKFKFNQFRFFRIWFVLQRYNQFGFKPFMTNMEAAIEITGDRK
;
A
#
# COMPACT_ATOMS: atom_id res chain seq x y z
N MET A 1 6.45 8.84 -10.14
CA MET A 1 6.05 7.57 -9.45
C MET A 1 6.86 6.39 -10.02
N ARG A 2 7.11 5.26 -9.31
CA ARG A 2 7.95 4.16 -9.87
C ARG A 2 7.28 3.45 -11.07
N LEU A 3 5.96 3.26 -11.01
CA LEU A 3 5.15 2.73 -12.11
C LEU A 3 5.19 3.61 -13.37
N GLU A 4 5.01 4.92 -13.21
CA GLU A 4 5.14 5.92 -14.28
C GLU A 4 6.51 5.83 -14.99
N LYS A 5 7.61 5.68 -14.24
CA LYS A 5 8.93 5.47 -14.84
C LYS A 5 8.99 4.19 -15.68
N ALA A 6 8.42 3.09 -15.19
CA ALA A 6 8.40 1.83 -15.92
C ALA A 6 7.59 1.92 -17.22
N PHE A 7 6.42 2.59 -17.18
CA PHE A 7 5.63 2.86 -18.38
C PHE A 7 6.42 3.69 -19.38
N ASN A 8 7.01 4.82 -18.95
CA ASN A 8 7.81 5.68 -19.84
C ASN A 8 9.01 4.94 -20.48
N THR A 9 9.63 4.00 -19.77
CA THR A 9 10.86 3.33 -20.25
C THR A 9 10.59 2.08 -21.10
N PHE A 10 9.55 1.31 -20.78
CA PHE A 10 9.37 -0.03 -21.36
C PHE A 10 8.16 -0.17 -22.28
N ILE A 11 7.32 0.87 -22.42
CA ILE A 11 6.28 0.88 -23.45
C ILE A 11 6.94 0.82 -24.83
N ASP A 12 6.43 -0.09 -25.66
CA ASP A 12 6.70 -0.11 -27.09
C ASP A 12 5.70 0.82 -27.77
N TRP A 13 6.17 2.01 -28.09
CA TRP A 13 5.38 3.08 -28.69
C TRP A 13 4.99 2.77 -30.15
N GLU A 14 5.79 1.97 -30.86
CA GLU A 14 5.49 1.60 -32.25
C GLU A 14 4.35 0.59 -32.31
N ASN A 15 4.42 -0.44 -31.44
CA ASN A 15 3.40 -1.48 -31.35
C ASN A 15 2.26 -1.15 -30.38
N LYS A 16 2.26 0.06 -29.79
CA LYS A 16 1.27 0.55 -28.82
C LYS A 16 0.98 -0.45 -27.69
N CYS A 17 2.01 -1.13 -27.19
CA CYS A 17 1.84 -2.17 -26.19
C CYS A 17 2.95 -2.16 -25.13
N TYR A 18 2.69 -2.81 -24.00
CA TYR A 18 3.74 -3.15 -23.05
C TYR A 18 4.27 -4.55 -23.39
N PRO A 19 5.53 -4.70 -23.82
CA PRO A 19 6.04 -5.98 -24.33
C PRO A 19 6.01 -7.08 -23.26
N ALA A 20 5.57 -8.28 -23.64
CA ALA A 20 5.51 -9.42 -22.73
C ALA A 20 6.89 -9.78 -22.12
N LYS A 21 7.97 -9.57 -22.88
CA LYS A 21 9.36 -9.76 -22.41
C LYS A 21 9.76 -8.84 -21.25
N GLU A 22 9.07 -7.70 -21.10
CA GLU A 22 9.35 -6.71 -20.05
C GLU A 22 8.44 -6.86 -18.83
N LYS A 23 7.57 -7.88 -18.82
CA LYS A 23 6.60 -8.15 -17.74
C LYS A 23 7.27 -8.28 -16.37
N ASP A 24 8.42 -8.93 -16.31
CA ASP A 24 9.14 -9.12 -15.05
C ASP A 24 9.71 -7.82 -14.49
N LYS A 25 10.08 -6.87 -15.37
CA LYS A 25 10.49 -5.52 -14.94
C LYS A 25 9.30 -4.77 -14.33
N LEU A 26 8.12 -4.88 -14.93
CA LEU A 26 6.90 -4.28 -14.38
C LEU A 26 6.56 -4.88 -13.00
N ARG A 27 6.63 -6.21 -12.88
CA ARG A 27 6.42 -6.90 -11.61
C ARG A 27 7.41 -6.45 -10.55
N LYS A 28 8.69 -6.35 -10.90
CA LYS A 28 9.74 -5.86 -9.98
C LYS A 28 9.45 -4.44 -9.52
N VAL A 29 9.06 -3.55 -10.42
CA VAL A 29 8.70 -2.17 -10.09
C VAL A 29 7.49 -2.09 -9.15
N ILE A 30 6.50 -2.96 -9.32
CA ILE A 30 5.34 -3.07 -8.43
C ILE A 30 5.78 -3.54 -7.03
N LEU A 31 6.59 -4.60 -6.95
CA LEU A 31 7.09 -5.12 -5.67
C LEU A 31 8.01 -4.15 -4.95
N ASP A 32 8.83 -3.42 -5.70
CA ASP A 32 9.72 -2.40 -5.18
C ASP A 32 8.97 -1.08 -4.88
N SER A 33 7.71 -0.92 -5.29
CA SER A 33 6.97 0.32 -5.02
C SER A 33 6.74 0.48 -3.52
N LYS A 34 7.08 1.67 -3.00
CA LYS A 34 6.89 1.97 -1.59
C LYS A 34 5.38 1.96 -1.32
N LEU A 35 4.95 1.02 -0.49
CA LEU A 35 3.57 0.95 -0.03
C LEU A 35 3.20 2.29 0.61
N PRO A 36 1.98 2.80 0.41
CA PRO A 36 1.52 3.98 1.14
C PRO A 36 1.55 3.64 2.64
N LYS A 37 2.57 4.13 3.33
CA LYS A 37 2.61 4.17 4.79
C LYS A 37 2.02 5.49 5.21
N PHE A 38 1.04 5.46 6.10
CA PHE A 38 0.51 6.64 6.78
C PHE A 38 1.40 6.97 7.98
N ASP A 39 2.72 7.04 7.75
CA ASP A 39 3.74 7.24 8.78
C ASP A 39 4.18 8.70 8.89
N ARG A 40 3.48 9.64 8.23
CA ARG A 40 3.85 11.06 8.30
C ARG A 40 3.45 11.63 9.66
N PHE A 41 4.24 12.58 10.16
CA PHE A 41 3.97 13.25 11.44
C PHE A 41 2.56 13.87 11.53
N GLN A 42 2.01 14.31 10.39
CA GLN A 42 0.65 14.86 10.28
C GLN A 42 -0.45 13.80 10.41
N ASP A 43 -0.17 12.54 10.05
CA ASP A 43 -1.09 11.40 10.17
C ASP A 43 -1.30 10.96 11.64
N ASN A 44 -0.45 11.44 12.56
CA ASN A 44 -0.60 11.17 14.00
C ASN A 44 -1.61 12.10 14.68
N PHE A 45 -1.96 13.25 14.09
CA PHE A 45 -2.86 14.24 14.71
C PHE A 45 -4.34 14.00 14.38
N ASN A 46 -4.64 13.17 13.38
CA ASN A 46 -6.00 12.81 12.95
C ASN A 46 -6.39 11.35 13.25
N GLY A 47 -5.55 10.61 13.98
CA GLY A 47 -5.79 9.22 14.36
C GLY A 47 -5.41 8.17 13.30
N MET A 48 -4.98 8.56 12.09
CA MET A 48 -4.57 7.62 11.03
C MET A 48 -3.32 6.81 11.40
N GLY A 49 -2.39 7.40 12.15
CA GLY A 49 -1.22 6.70 12.70
C GLY A 49 -1.53 5.66 13.77
N ILE A 50 -2.80 5.56 14.22
CA ILE A 50 -3.31 4.53 15.13
C ILE A 50 -4.14 3.50 14.35
N THR A 51 -4.96 3.93 13.37
CA THR A 51 -5.84 3.04 12.59
C THR A 51 -5.13 2.30 11.45
N VAL A 52 -3.97 2.80 11.01
CA VAL A 52 -3.10 2.16 10.04
C VAL A 52 -1.71 1.96 10.64
N HIS A 53 -1.59 1.01 11.56
CA HIS A 53 -0.39 0.78 12.36
C HIS A 53 0.70 0.05 11.57
N ASP A 54 0.32 -0.82 10.61
CA ASP A 54 1.23 -1.50 9.68
C ASP A 54 0.43 -2.13 8.52
N THR A 55 0.56 -1.63 7.28
CA THR A 55 -0.07 -2.25 6.11
C THR A 55 0.43 -3.69 5.92
N TRP A 56 -0.36 -4.66 6.37
CA TRP A 56 -0.08 -6.09 6.36
C TRP A 56 -0.03 -6.67 4.95
N ALA A 57 -0.99 -6.28 4.11
CA ALA A 57 -1.05 -6.76 2.74
C ALA A 57 -1.39 -5.61 1.78
N THR A 58 -0.75 -5.62 0.62
CA THR A 58 -1.12 -4.73 -0.48
C THR A 58 -1.16 -5.51 -1.78
N HIS A 59 -2.24 -5.32 -2.54
CA HIS A 59 -2.42 -5.86 -3.87
C HIS A 59 -2.55 -4.69 -4.86
N ILE A 60 -1.63 -4.64 -5.81
CA ILE A 60 -1.59 -3.60 -6.85
C ILE A 60 -1.95 -4.26 -8.17
N THR A 61 -2.99 -3.75 -8.82
CA THR A 61 -3.48 -4.25 -10.10
C THR A 61 -3.48 -3.13 -11.12
N ILE A 62 -2.85 -3.31 -12.27
CA ILE A 62 -3.04 -2.43 -13.42
C ILE A 62 -4.34 -2.89 -14.09
N LYS A 63 -5.43 -2.14 -13.92
CA LYS A 63 -6.75 -2.45 -14.48
C LYS A 63 -6.81 -2.21 -15.98
N SER A 64 -6.13 -1.17 -16.44
CA SER A 64 -6.00 -0.86 -17.86
C SER A 64 -4.69 -0.12 -18.12
N LEU A 65 -4.15 -0.32 -19.32
CA LEU A 65 -3.07 0.47 -19.89
C LEU A 65 -3.45 0.73 -21.35
N GLN A 66 -3.80 1.97 -21.65
CA GLN A 66 -4.10 2.44 -23.00
C GLN A 66 -2.90 3.23 -23.49
N ILE A 67 -2.45 2.95 -24.71
CA ILE A 67 -1.33 3.64 -25.35
C ILE A 67 -1.85 4.11 -26.70
N ASP A 68 -1.82 5.41 -26.93
CA ASP A 68 -2.19 5.97 -28.22
C ASP A 68 -1.27 7.13 -28.60
N ASN A 69 -0.83 7.11 -29.86
CA ASN A 69 0.19 7.99 -30.42
C ASN A 69 1.43 8.03 -29.51
N ASP A 70 1.63 9.16 -28.84
CA ASP A 70 2.74 9.43 -27.93
C ASP A 70 2.22 9.68 -26.49
N HIS A 71 1.05 9.15 -26.14
CA HIS A 71 0.46 9.25 -24.81
C HIS A 71 0.06 7.86 -24.27
N TYR A 72 0.19 7.66 -22.97
CA TYR A 72 -0.44 6.52 -22.28
C TYR A 72 -1.29 6.96 -21.11
N ARG A 73 -2.32 6.15 -20.83
CA ARG A 73 -3.20 6.25 -19.67
C ARG A 73 -3.32 4.89 -19.01
N ALA A 74 -2.83 4.80 -17.77
CA ALA A 74 -2.91 3.59 -16.95
C ALA A 74 -3.82 3.81 -15.74
N VAL A 75 -4.77 2.90 -15.52
CA VAL A 75 -5.57 2.88 -14.30
C VAL A 75 -5.00 1.83 -13.37
N VAL A 76 -4.48 2.27 -12.22
CA VAL A 76 -3.88 1.39 -11.21
C VAL A 76 -4.76 1.35 -9.98
N HIS A 77 -5.10 0.13 -9.57
CA HIS A 77 -5.92 -0.14 -8.40
C HIS A 77 -5.07 -0.69 -7.27
N TYR A 78 -5.24 -0.10 -6.10
CA TYR A 78 -4.61 -0.49 -4.86
C TYR A 78 -5.68 -1.07 -3.95
N LYS A 79 -5.44 -2.29 -3.46
CA LYS A 79 -6.14 -2.84 -2.29
C LYS A 79 -5.13 -2.98 -1.17
N VAL A 80 -5.43 -2.40 -0.03
CA VAL A 80 -4.56 -2.40 1.14
C VAL A 80 -5.36 -2.95 2.30
N GLN A 81 -4.75 -3.87 3.04
CA GLN A 81 -5.29 -4.40 4.29
C GLN A 81 -4.29 -4.14 5.40
N ASP A 82 -4.82 -3.67 6.52
CA ASP A 82 -4.12 -3.56 7.79
C ASP A 82 -4.93 -4.34 8.85
N HIS A 83 -4.24 -4.83 9.87
CA HIS A 83 -4.85 -5.39 11.06
C HIS A 83 -4.38 -4.65 12.31
N PHE A 84 -5.32 -4.21 13.14
CA PHE A 84 -5.01 -3.63 14.43
C PHE A 84 -4.83 -4.72 15.51
N GLY A 85 -3.75 -5.47 15.38
CA GLY A 85 -3.33 -6.54 16.28
C GLY A 85 -2.03 -6.18 16.95
N LEU A 86 -1.94 -6.33 18.28
CA LEU A 86 -0.73 -6.05 19.02
C LEU A 86 0.05 -7.34 19.29
N ASP A 87 1.35 -7.30 19.03
CA ASP A 87 2.26 -8.37 19.41
C ASP A 87 3.08 -8.05 20.67
N CYS A 88 3.85 -9.05 21.13
CA CYS A 88 4.67 -8.89 22.33
C CYS A 88 5.78 -7.84 22.09
N ASP A 89 6.28 -7.72 20.87
CA ASP A 89 7.34 -6.79 20.51
C ASP A 89 6.82 -5.34 20.48
N ASP A 90 5.55 -5.14 20.13
CA ASP A 90 4.84 -3.86 20.20
C ASP A 90 4.78 -3.30 21.62
N THR A 91 4.68 -4.17 22.63
CA THR A 91 4.61 -3.74 24.04
C THR A 91 5.88 -3.06 24.55
N SER A 92 7.01 -3.31 23.89
CA SER A 92 8.31 -2.72 24.21
C SER A 92 8.53 -1.34 23.57
N LYS A 93 7.68 -0.93 22.62
CA LYS A 93 7.85 0.32 21.86
C LYS A 93 7.39 1.53 22.69
N PHE A 94 8.10 2.66 22.54
CA PHE A 94 7.79 3.92 23.24
C PHE A 94 6.32 4.35 23.09
N LYS A 95 5.71 4.16 21.92
CA LYS A 95 4.30 4.44 21.65
C LYS A 95 3.34 3.67 22.58
N PHE A 96 3.65 2.43 22.92
CA PHE A 96 2.85 1.59 23.82
C PHE A 96 2.89 2.08 25.27
N ASN A 97 4.04 2.64 25.67
CA ASN A 97 4.17 3.26 26.99
C ASN A 97 3.37 4.58 27.06
N GLN A 98 3.32 5.35 25.98
CA GLN A 98 2.67 6.66 25.98
C GLN A 98 1.14 6.60 26.05
N PHE A 99 0.50 5.60 25.45
CA PHE A 99 -0.96 5.51 25.43
C PHE A 99 -1.50 4.27 26.13
N ARG A 100 -2.28 4.49 27.20
CA ARG A 100 -2.87 3.41 28.01
C ARG A 100 -3.82 2.50 27.23
N PHE A 101 -4.45 3.01 26.17
CA PHE A 101 -5.38 2.21 25.37
C PHE A 101 -4.70 1.04 24.67
N PHE A 102 -3.42 1.15 24.25
CA PHE A 102 -2.68 0.03 23.67
C PHE A 102 -2.51 -1.12 24.67
N ARG A 103 -2.28 -0.80 25.95
CA ARG A 103 -2.17 -1.81 27.01
C ARG A 103 -3.49 -2.54 27.25
N ILE A 104 -4.59 -1.79 27.29
CA ILE A 104 -5.94 -2.35 27.45
C ILE A 104 -6.27 -3.24 26.24
N TRP A 105 -6.02 -2.75 25.03
CA TRP A 105 -6.26 -3.50 23.80
C TRP A 105 -5.42 -4.78 23.73
N PHE A 106 -4.15 -4.73 24.12
CA PHE A 106 -3.29 -5.91 24.20
C PHE A 106 -3.86 -6.99 25.14
N VAL A 107 -4.32 -6.60 26.33
CA VAL A 107 -4.94 -7.53 27.29
C VAL A 107 -6.23 -8.13 26.71
N LEU A 108 -7.07 -7.31 26.09
CA LEU A 108 -8.31 -7.78 25.45
C LEU A 108 -8.04 -8.81 24.33
N GLN A 109 -6.96 -8.64 23.58
CA GLN A 109 -6.59 -9.56 22.50
C GLN A 109 -5.90 -10.84 23.01
N ARG A 110 -5.01 -10.73 24.00
CA ARG A 110 -4.11 -11.83 24.41
C ARG A 110 -4.61 -12.61 25.63
N TYR A 111 -5.51 -12.07 26.44
CA TYR A 111 -6.08 -12.81 27.56
C TYR A 111 -7.04 -13.87 27.04
N ASN A 112 -6.78 -15.14 27.39
CA ASN A 112 -7.51 -16.29 26.87
C ASN A 112 -9.02 -16.27 27.16
N GLN A 113 -9.46 -15.57 28.20
CA GLN A 113 -10.89 -15.43 28.51
C GLN A 113 -11.60 -14.37 27.64
N PHE A 114 -10.87 -13.41 27.06
CA PHE A 114 -11.43 -12.38 26.19
C PHE A 114 -11.31 -12.75 24.71
N GLY A 115 -10.08 -13.02 24.24
CA GLY A 115 -9.83 -13.49 22.87
C GLY A 115 -10.33 -12.56 21.75
N PHE A 116 -10.33 -11.24 21.97
CA PHE A 116 -10.79 -10.29 20.94
C PHE A 116 -9.87 -10.35 19.71
N LYS A 117 -10.48 -10.40 18.52
CA LYS A 117 -9.74 -10.46 17.25
C LYS A 117 -9.29 -9.05 16.83
N PRO A 118 -8.14 -8.93 16.13
CA PRO A 118 -7.72 -7.68 15.50
C PRO A 118 -8.82 -7.09 14.62
N PHE A 119 -8.96 -5.76 14.67
CA PHE A 119 -9.82 -5.05 13.73
C PHE A 119 -9.13 -5.00 12.37
N MET A 120 -9.83 -5.39 11.32
CA MET A 120 -9.30 -5.40 9.95
C MET A 120 -9.74 -4.14 9.22
N THR A 121 -8.77 -3.35 8.75
CA THR A 121 -9.03 -2.17 7.94
C THR A 121 -8.72 -2.50 6.49
N ASN A 122 -9.75 -2.49 5.63
CA ASN A 122 -9.59 -2.65 4.19
C ASN A 122 -9.75 -1.30 3.51
N MET A 123 -8.78 -0.92 2.68
CA MET A 123 -8.75 0.33 1.94
C MET A 123 -8.56 0.03 0.46
N GLU A 124 -9.31 0.71 -0.40
CA GLU A 124 -9.15 0.59 -1.84
C GLU A 124 -9.06 1.98 -2.48
N ALA A 125 -8.18 2.12 -3.47
CA ALA A 125 -8.03 3.34 -4.23
C ALA A 125 -7.72 3.03 -5.70
N ALA A 126 -8.36 3.74 -6.62
CA ALA A 126 -7.99 3.76 -8.03
C ALA A 126 -7.30 5.08 -8.33
N ILE A 127 -6.13 5.02 -8.94
CA ILE A 127 -5.44 6.20 -9.44
C ILE A 127 -5.23 6.07 -10.94
N GLU A 128 -5.22 7.21 -11.59
CA GLU A 128 -4.88 7.32 -12.99
C GLU A 128 -3.44 7.85 -13.11
N ILE A 129 -2.65 7.18 -13.94
CA ILE A 129 -1.28 7.58 -14.28
C ILE A 129 -1.27 7.84 -15.78
N THR A 130 -0.97 9.08 -16.16
CA THR A 130 -0.80 9.49 -17.54
C THR A 130 0.64 9.89 -17.80
N GLY A 131 1.09 9.77 -19.04
CA GLY A 131 2.37 10.30 -19.45
C GLY A 131 2.56 10.28 -20.95
N ASP A 132 3.52 11.07 -21.40
CA ASP A 132 3.82 11.25 -22.81
C ASP A 132 5.18 10.62 -23.16
N ARG A 133 5.36 10.26 -24.43
CA ARG A 133 6.64 9.80 -24.98
C ARG A 133 7.68 10.92 -24.82
N LYS A 134 8.83 10.57 -24.25
CA LYS A 134 9.98 11.48 -24.09
C LYS A 134 11.05 11.19 -25.12
#